data_AF-A0A2N7WUZ7-F1
#
_entry.id   AF-A0A2N7WUZ7-F1
#
_cell.length_a   1.000
_cell.length_b   1.000
_cell.length_c   1.000
_cell.angle_alpha   90.00
_cell.angle_beta   90.00
_cell.angle_gamma   90.00
#
_symmetry.space_group_name_H-M   'P 1'
#
loop_
_entity.id
_entity.type
_entity.pdbx_description
1 polymer ?
#
loop_
_entity_poly.entity_id
_entity_poly.type
_entity_poly.pdbx_seq_one_letter_code
_entity_poly.pdbx_strand_id
1 'polypeptide(L)'
;MKTTLPLFALLVIASICRAEEPASVTSRKMADCTVPDVIGVRMYESDRRVAELSPTTMPLLDKMKALADKAHDPKRPVGEQLSGKDNEQLGEIRSRLMALQWHRLIESRYSKHLQLIEEMTESVDAKYRWGRDPDEKSSDYMADVTPAILQDISPVNTFNPPKEDHCTLVWALYLQEQPSLAALNAPELDAAAAAAKQLQQKYHVAHVDRNALSPDDQRIFDQAQTTLVRMQRDAAHAQQIEQIKTMVEASDLIYDTSMKDFDQSAGDPDSSIDTLKQMEKDGKLSAQMVMRVNVWLKLDEKYPSTEAAGLDALKKATSAAPSK
;
A
#
# COMPACT_ATOMS: atom_id res chain seq x y z
N MET A 1 -18.67 57.34 -4.30
CA MET A 1 -18.42 56.26 -3.32
C MET A 1 -17.29 55.40 -3.86
N LYS A 2 -16.11 55.42 -3.23
CA LYS A 2 -14.95 54.62 -3.64
C LYS A 2 -14.92 53.37 -2.76
N THR A 3 -15.14 52.21 -3.37
CA THR A 3 -15.07 50.90 -2.73
C THR A 3 -13.61 50.50 -2.56
N THR A 4 -13.10 50.64 -1.34
CA THR A 4 -11.87 50.00 -0.89
C THR A 4 -12.14 48.51 -0.69
N LEU A 5 -11.65 47.66 -1.60
CA LEU A 5 -11.53 46.22 -1.38
C LEU A 5 -10.50 45.98 -0.25
N PRO A 6 -10.79 45.17 0.78
CA PRO A 6 -9.92 45.04 1.94
C PRO A 6 -8.70 44.18 1.60
N LEU A 7 -7.52 44.75 1.86
CA LEU A 7 -6.19 44.13 1.80
C LEU A 7 -6.07 42.79 2.56
N PHE A 8 -7.04 42.48 3.42
CA PHE A 8 -7.12 41.25 4.21
C PHE A 8 -7.35 39.98 3.37
N ALA A 9 -8.02 40.07 2.21
CA ALA A 9 -8.24 38.89 1.36
C ALA A 9 -6.94 38.38 0.70
N LEU A 10 -5.97 39.27 0.46
CA LEU A 10 -4.67 38.90 -0.14
C LEU A 10 -3.70 38.27 0.86
N LEU A 11 -3.81 38.60 2.16
CA LEU A 11 -2.96 38.02 3.20
C LEU A 11 -3.37 36.58 3.59
N VAL A 12 -4.65 36.22 3.47
CA VAL A 12 -5.10 34.84 3.71
C VAL A 12 -4.71 33.91 2.56
N ILE A 13 -4.71 34.40 1.31
CA ILE A 13 -4.28 33.61 0.14
C ILE A 13 -2.76 33.38 0.14
N ALA A 14 -1.96 34.35 0.61
CA ALA A 14 -0.51 34.20 0.69
C ALA A 14 -0.05 33.19 1.77
N SER A 15 -0.84 32.98 2.83
CA SER A 15 -0.54 32.00 3.88
C SER A 15 -0.96 30.57 3.55
N ILE A 16 -1.78 30.35 2.51
CA ILE A 16 -2.18 29.01 2.04
C ILE A 16 -1.17 28.43 1.04
N CYS A 17 -0.30 29.25 0.45
CA CYS A 17 0.68 28.80 -0.55
C CYS A 17 2.11 28.59 -0.02
N ARG A 18 2.36 28.72 1.29
CA ARG A 18 3.55 28.13 1.91
C ARG A 18 3.17 26.74 2.42
N ALA A 19 3.06 25.79 1.49
CA ALA A 19 3.21 24.40 1.87
C ALA A 19 4.63 24.27 2.42
N GLU A 20 4.77 24.26 3.75
CA GLU A 20 6.00 23.76 4.37
C GLU A 20 6.22 22.36 3.79
N GLU A 21 7.40 22.14 3.21
CA GLU A 21 7.82 20.79 2.85
C GLU A 21 7.62 19.92 4.10
N PRO A 22 6.94 18.77 3.97
CA PRO A 22 6.72 17.92 5.14
C PRO A 22 8.08 17.64 5.77
N ALA A 23 8.22 17.96 7.06
CA ALA A 23 9.46 17.76 7.78
C ALA A 23 9.90 16.31 7.58
N SER A 24 11.16 16.11 7.19
CA SER A 24 11.71 14.78 6.89
C SER A 24 11.38 13.79 8.02
N VAL A 25 10.65 12.72 7.70
CA VAL A 25 10.22 11.68 8.66
C VAL A 25 11.40 11.09 9.41
N THR A 26 12.56 11.03 8.76
CA THR A 26 13.82 10.55 9.34
C THR A 26 14.34 11.41 10.50
N SER A 27 13.88 12.66 10.63
CA SER A 27 14.25 13.56 11.74
C SER A 27 13.30 13.50 12.93
N ARG A 28 12.16 12.82 12.80
CA ARG A 28 11.14 12.71 13.84
C ARG A 28 11.58 11.69 14.90
N LYS A 29 11.23 11.96 16.16
CA LYS A 29 11.45 10.98 17.24
C LYS A 29 10.63 9.73 16.95
N MET A 30 11.24 8.56 17.13
CA MET A 30 10.59 7.27 16.88
C MET A 30 9.28 7.11 17.68
N ALA A 31 9.20 7.64 18.90
CA ALA A 31 8.00 7.56 19.73
C ALA A 31 6.79 8.33 19.18
N ASP A 32 7.02 9.29 18.27
CA ASP A 32 5.98 10.14 17.67
C ASP A 32 5.67 9.70 16.23
N CYS A 33 6.13 8.50 15.83
CA CYS A 33 5.98 7.95 14.48
C CYS A 33 4.54 7.43 14.29
N THR A 34 3.80 7.98 13.34
CA THR A 34 2.42 7.57 13.03
C THR A 34 2.29 7.12 11.58
N VAL A 35 1.34 6.23 11.31
CA VAL A 35 1.10 5.70 9.96
C VAL A 35 0.75 6.82 8.96
N PRO A 36 -0.20 7.73 9.25
CA PRO A 36 -0.53 8.82 8.32
C PRO A 36 0.65 9.76 8.04
N ASP A 37 1.49 10.04 9.04
CA ASP A 37 2.66 10.92 8.83
C ASP A 37 3.68 10.28 7.87
N VAL A 38 3.98 8.99 8.05
CA VAL A 38 4.95 8.29 7.18
C VAL A 38 4.41 8.13 5.76
N ILE A 39 3.13 7.75 5.63
CA ILE A 39 2.45 7.62 4.33
C ILE A 39 2.40 8.97 3.62
N GLY A 40 1.99 10.03 4.31
CA GLY A 40 1.93 11.38 3.75
C GLY A 40 3.26 11.86 3.17
N VAL A 41 4.38 11.57 3.84
CA VAL A 41 5.71 11.91 3.30
C VAL A 41 6.10 11.04 2.11
N ARG A 42 5.87 9.71 2.17
CA ARG A 42 6.18 8.82 1.04
C ARG A 42 5.35 9.16 -0.20
N MET A 43 4.07 9.53 -0.02
CA MET A 43 3.20 10.01 -1.09
C MET A 43 3.70 11.34 -1.66
N TYR A 44 4.06 12.30 -0.80
CA TYR A 44 4.64 13.57 -1.25
C TYR A 44 5.93 13.38 -2.05
N GLU A 45 6.81 12.47 -1.63
CA GLU A 45 8.04 12.17 -2.35
C GLU A 45 7.77 11.52 -3.72
N SER A 46 6.79 10.62 -3.80
CA SER A 46 6.31 10.03 -5.06
C SER A 46 5.78 11.11 -6.02
N ASP A 47 4.89 11.97 -5.53
CA ASP A 47 4.34 13.09 -6.30
C ASP A 47 5.43 14.04 -6.79
N ARG A 48 6.43 14.32 -5.94
CA ARG A 48 7.59 15.15 -6.31
C ARG A 48 8.38 14.52 -7.45
N ARG A 49 8.69 13.22 -7.39
CA ARG A 49 9.41 12.51 -8.46
C ARG A 49 8.61 12.55 -9.78
N VAL A 50 7.29 12.36 -9.72
CA VAL A 50 6.42 12.50 -10.90
C VAL A 50 6.40 13.94 -11.44
N ALA A 51 6.37 14.95 -10.55
CA ALA A 51 6.38 16.35 -10.92
C ALA A 51 7.69 16.75 -11.61
N GLU A 52 8.84 16.26 -11.14
CA GLU A 52 10.16 16.49 -11.73
C GLU A 52 10.27 15.98 -13.18
N LEU A 53 9.47 14.97 -13.55
CA LEU A 53 9.39 14.47 -14.94
C LEU A 53 8.54 15.35 -15.87
N SER A 54 7.61 16.13 -15.33
CA SER A 54 6.63 16.88 -16.13
C SER A 54 7.25 17.88 -17.12
N PRO A 55 8.28 18.68 -16.76
CA PRO A 55 8.95 19.59 -17.68
C PRO A 55 9.57 18.91 -18.91
N THR A 56 9.90 17.62 -18.82
CA THR A 56 10.51 16.86 -19.92
C THR A 56 9.49 16.32 -20.92
N THR A 57 8.23 16.15 -20.50
CA THR A 57 7.20 15.46 -21.29
C THR A 57 6.70 16.32 -22.46
N MET A 58 6.32 17.58 -22.19
CA MET A 58 5.73 18.47 -23.21
C MET A 58 6.69 18.73 -24.39
N PRO A 59 7.99 19.04 -24.18
CA PRO A 59 8.92 19.22 -25.28
C PRO A 59 9.09 17.97 -26.15
N LEU A 60 8.97 16.77 -25.56
CA LEU A 60 9.03 15.52 -26.33
C LEU A 60 7.77 15.33 -27.19
N LEU A 61 6.59 15.65 -26.64
CA LEU A 61 5.33 15.62 -27.39
C LEU A 61 5.32 16.63 -28.55
N ASP A 62 5.83 17.84 -28.33
CA ASP A 62 5.94 18.87 -29.38
C ASP A 62 6.89 18.41 -30.50
N LYS A 63 8.02 17.80 -30.14
CA LYS A 63 8.94 17.21 -31.12
C LYS A 63 8.31 16.04 -31.88
N MET A 64 7.58 15.17 -31.19
CA MET A 64 6.86 14.06 -31.82
C MET A 64 5.81 14.57 -32.81
N LYS A 65 5.05 15.61 -32.44
CA LYS A 65 4.07 16.26 -33.31
C LYS A 65 4.75 16.89 -34.53
N ALA A 66 5.84 17.63 -34.34
CA ALA A 66 6.57 18.24 -35.43
C ALA A 66 7.14 17.21 -36.43
N LEU A 67 7.51 16.00 -35.96
CA LEU A 67 7.88 14.89 -36.84
C LEU A 67 6.64 14.29 -37.53
N ALA A 68 5.55 14.08 -36.81
CA ALA A 68 4.31 13.56 -37.38
C ALA A 68 3.73 14.47 -38.47
N ASP A 69 3.82 15.79 -38.33
CA ASP A 69 3.35 16.78 -39.30
C ASP A 69 4.11 16.73 -40.64
N LYS A 70 5.28 16.07 -40.69
CA LYS A 70 6.02 15.79 -41.94
C LYS A 70 5.44 14.62 -42.74
N ALA A 71 4.61 13.79 -42.12
CA ALA A 71 3.89 12.72 -42.81
C ALA A 71 2.61 13.29 -43.45
N HIS A 72 2.50 13.19 -44.76
CA HIS A 72 1.42 13.82 -45.53
C HIS A 72 0.31 12.87 -45.96
N ASP A 73 0.59 11.56 -45.99
CA ASP A 73 -0.38 10.53 -46.36
C ASP A 73 -0.96 9.85 -45.10
N PRO A 74 -2.20 10.15 -44.71
CA PRO A 74 -2.81 9.53 -43.52
C PRO A 74 -3.05 8.02 -43.67
N LYS A 75 -2.91 7.44 -44.87
CA LYS A 75 -3.11 6.00 -45.11
C LYS A 75 -1.84 5.17 -44.92
N ARG A 76 -0.67 5.81 -44.79
CA ARG A 76 0.59 5.13 -44.58
C ARG A 76 1.07 5.36 -43.14
N PRO A 77 1.70 4.38 -42.48
CA PRO A 77 2.31 4.61 -41.17
C PRO A 77 3.30 5.78 -41.22
N VAL A 78 3.28 6.64 -40.18
CA VAL A 78 4.17 7.81 -40.09
C VAL A 78 5.63 7.41 -40.33
N GLY A 79 6.08 6.30 -39.75
CA GLY A 79 7.45 5.83 -39.89
C GLY A 79 7.87 5.47 -41.32
N GLU A 80 6.93 5.12 -42.20
CA GLU A 80 7.26 4.78 -43.61
C GLU A 80 7.34 6.02 -44.52
N GLN A 81 6.95 7.17 -44.01
CA GLN A 81 6.91 8.45 -44.74
C GLN A 81 8.04 9.38 -44.34
N LEU A 82 8.66 9.14 -43.18
CA LEU A 82 9.76 9.92 -42.66
C LEU A 82 11.09 9.54 -43.32
N SER A 83 12.01 10.51 -43.36
CA SER A 83 13.40 10.22 -43.74
C SER A 83 14.05 9.29 -42.71
N GLY A 84 15.14 8.61 -43.08
CA GLY A 84 15.87 7.73 -42.15
C GLY A 84 16.28 8.43 -40.85
N LYS A 85 16.71 9.70 -40.94
CA LYS A 85 17.07 10.53 -39.79
C LYS A 85 15.85 10.91 -38.93
N ASP A 86 14.73 11.25 -39.55
CA ASP A 86 13.49 11.58 -38.83
C ASP A 86 12.92 10.34 -38.13
N ASN A 87 13.09 9.16 -38.71
CA ASN A 87 12.71 7.88 -38.10
C ASN A 87 13.55 7.53 -36.87
N GLU A 88 14.86 7.75 -36.94
CA GLU A 88 15.76 7.58 -35.79
C GLU A 88 15.34 8.51 -34.64
N GLN A 89 15.12 9.79 -34.94
CA GLN A 89 14.63 10.77 -33.96
C GLN A 89 13.26 10.40 -33.38
N LEU A 90 12.34 9.91 -34.22
CA LEU A 90 11.03 9.43 -33.76
C LEU A 90 11.18 8.22 -32.83
N GLY A 91 12.10 7.30 -33.13
CA GLY A 91 12.44 6.16 -32.27
C GLY A 91 12.93 6.62 -30.90
N GLU A 92 13.92 7.51 -30.85
CA GLU A 92 14.44 8.06 -29.59
C GLU A 92 13.37 8.76 -28.74
N ILE A 93 12.53 9.58 -29.37
CA ILE A 93 11.44 10.29 -28.66
C ILE A 93 10.43 9.29 -28.09
N ARG A 94 10.05 8.27 -28.86
CA ARG A 94 9.15 7.21 -28.39
C ARG A 94 9.73 6.47 -27.20
N SER A 95 11.00 6.06 -27.26
CA SER A 95 11.67 5.38 -26.13
C SER A 95 11.68 6.26 -24.87
N ARG A 96 11.98 7.56 -25.00
CA ARG A 96 11.95 8.49 -23.86
C ARG A 96 10.55 8.68 -23.29
N LEU A 97 9.53 8.81 -24.13
CA LEU A 97 8.15 8.93 -23.68
C LEU A 97 7.67 7.66 -22.97
N MET A 98 8.05 6.48 -23.48
CA MET A 98 7.74 5.19 -22.84
C MET A 98 8.40 5.08 -21.48
N ALA A 99 9.68 5.44 -21.35
CA ALA A 99 10.36 5.47 -20.04
C ALA A 99 9.63 6.41 -19.05
N LEU A 100 9.27 7.62 -19.48
CA LEU A 100 8.52 8.55 -18.62
C LEU A 100 7.15 7.98 -18.18
N GLN A 101 6.43 7.33 -19.09
CA GLN A 101 5.15 6.68 -18.77
C GLN A 101 5.35 5.51 -17.81
N TRP A 102 6.41 4.72 -18.01
CA TRP A 102 6.73 3.58 -17.15
C TRP A 102 7.09 4.02 -15.73
N HIS A 103 7.92 5.06 -15.59
CA HIS A 103 8.24 5.63 -14.27
C HIS A 103 6.99 6.14 -13.55
N ARG A 104 6.11 6.87 -14.25
CA ARG A 104 4.82 7.33 -13.68
C ARG A 104 3.95 6.17 -13.21
N LEU A 105 3.94 5.06 -13.95
CA LEU A 105 3.19 3.87 -13.57
C LEU A 105 3.75 3.24 -12.29
N ILE A 106 5.07 3.16 -12.13
CA ILE A 106 5.70 2.65 -10.91
C ILE A 106 5.32 3.51 -9.70
N GLU A 107 5.49 4.84 -9.78
CA GLU A 107 5.13 5.77 -8.69
C GLU A 107 3.63 5.74 -8.36
N SER A 108 2.78 5.68 -9.40
CA SER A 108 1.32 5.58 -9.24
C SER A 108 0.89 4.30 -8.53
N ARG A 109 1.47 3.15 -8.88
CA ARG A 109 1.22 1.87 -8.19
C ARG A 109 1.67 1.94 -6.74
N TYR A 110 2.87 2.44 -6.49
CA TYR A 110 3.39 2.57 -5.13
C TYR A 110 2.52 3.49 -4.26
N SER A 111 2.08 4.64 -4.80
CA SER A 111 1.17 5.55 -4.11
C SER A 111 -0.16 4.88 -3.77
N LYS A 112 -0.69 4.08 -4.70
CA LYS A 112 -1.90 3.28 -4.47
C LYS A 112 -1.70 2.21 -3.39
N HIS A 113 -0.54 1.53 -3.36
CA HIS A 113 -0.23 0.58 -2.31
C HIS A 113 -0.23 1.26 -0.93
N LEU A 114 0.41 2.44 -0.83
CA LEU A 114 0.44 3.22 0.41
C LEU A 114 -0.96 3.61 0.87
N GLN A 115 -1.81 4.09 -0.04
CA GLN A 115 -3.21 4.40 0.27
C GLN A 115 -3.95 3.15 0.80
N LEU A 116 -3.82 2.01 0.12
CA LEU A 116 -4.48 0.79 0.58
C LEU A 116 -3.95 0.33 1.94
N ILE A 117 -2.65 0.49 2.23
CA ILE A 117 -2.07 0.20 3.54
C ILE A 117 -2.68 1.09 4.63
N GLU A 118 -2.88 2.38 4.34
CA GLU A 118 -3.57 3.32 5.24
C GLU A 118 -4.98 2.82 5.53
N GLU A 119 -5.77 2.53 4.49
CA GLU A 119 -7.14 2.02 4.60
C GLU A 119 -7.21 0.70 5.39
N MET A 120 -6.27 -0.24 5.15
CA MET A 120 -6.18 -1.49 5.91
C MET A 120 -5.95 -1.21 7.39
N THR A 121 -5.05 -0.28 7.69
CA THR A 121 -4.68 0.09 9.07
C THR A 121 -5.85 0.75 9.80
N GLU A 122 -6.56 1.66 9.13
CA GLU A 122 -7.74 2.32 9.67
C GLU A 122 -8.87 1.33 9.92
N SER A 123 -9.13 0.40 8.99
CA SER A 123 -10.17 -0.62 9.16
C SER A 123 -9.88 -1.54 10.34
N VAL A 124 -8.64 -2.04 10.44
CA VAL A 124 -8.20 -2.93 11.52
C VAL A 124 -8.29 -2.23 12.89
N ASP A 125 -7.84 -0.97 13.00
CA ASP A 125 -7.98 -0.20 14.23
C ASP A 125 -9.46 0.07 14.57
N ALA A 126 -10.28 0.34 13.55
CA ALA A 126 -11.69 0.62 13.76
C ALA A 126 -12.48 -0.59 14.26
N LYS A 127 -12.20 -1.76 13.69
CA LYS A 127 -12.74 -3.04 14.15
C LYS A 127 -12.26 -3.35 15.57
N TYR A 128 -10.99 -3.12 15.87
CA TYR A 128 -10.41 -3.36 17.18
C TYR A 128 -11.04 -2.48 18.29
N ARG A 129 -11.11 -1.17 18.06
CA ARG A 129 -11.60 -0.20 19.06
C ARG A 129 -13.11 -0.17 19.16
N TRP A 130 -13.81 -0.25 18.03
CA TRP A 130 -15.26 0.02 17.97
C TRP A 130 -16.10 -1.16 17.50
N GLY A 131 -15.50 -2.29 17.12
CA GLY A 131 -16.24 -3.45 16.61
C GLY A 131 -16.99 -3.14 15.32
N ARG A 132 -16.46 -2.23 14.49
CA ARG A 132 -17.05 -1.84 13.22
C ARG A 132 -16.46 -2.69 12.10
N ASP A 133 -17.30 -3.52 11.49
CA ASP A 133 -16.98 -4.18 10.23
C ASP A 133 -17.53 -3.33 9.07
N PRO A 134 -16.76 -3.08 8.02
CA PRO A 134 -17.27 -2.39 6.84
C PRO A 134 -18.31 -3.24 6.09
N ASP A 135 -19.27 -2.57 5.44
CA ASP A 135 -20.24 -3.23 4.56
C ASP A 135 -19.51 -3.86 3.37
N GLU A 136 -19.93 -5.07 2.94
CA GLU A 136 -19.33 -5.77 1.78
C GLU A 136 -19.35 -4.96 0.48
N LYS A 137 -20.25 -3.97 0.38
CA LYS A 137 -20.38 -3.08 -0.77
C LYS A 137 -19.57 -1.78 -0.62
N SER A 138 -18.97 -1.53 0.55
CA SER A 138 -18.12 -0.37 0.75
C SER A 138 -16.81 -0.52 -0.03
N SER A 139 -16.20 0.62 -0.39
CA SER A 139 -14.84 0.65 -0.93
C SER A 139 -13.82 0.00 0.01
N ASP A 140 -14.07 0.12 1.30
CA ASP A 140 -13.13 -0.20 2.38
C ASP A 140 -13.16 -1.70 2.71
N TYR A 141 -14.13 -2.45 2.17
CA TYR A 141 -14.25 -3.89 2.41
C TYR A 141 -12.98 -4.67 2.01
N MET A 142 -12.32 -4.28 0.93
CA MET A 142 -11.06 -4.92 0.51
C MET A 142 -9.92 -4.65 1.50
N ALA A 143 -9.87 -3.45 2.06
CA ALA A 143 -8.91 -3.08 3.08
C ALA A 143 -9.12 -3.86 4.39
N ASP A 144 -10.37 -4.15 4.76
CA ASP A 144 -10.66 -4.99 5.94
C ASP A 144 -10.33 -6.47 5.72
N VAL A 145 -10.79 -7.02 4.59
CA VAL A 145 -10.77 -8.46 4.35
C VAL A 145 -9.36 -8.96 3.99
N THR A 146 -8.53 -8.12 3.37
CA THR A 146 -7.17 -8.53 2.98
C THR A 146 -6.32 -8.99 4.17
N PRO A 147 -6.10 -8.20 5.24
CA PRO A 147 -5.33 -8.65 6.40
C PRO A 147 -5.97 -9.85 7.12
N ALA A 148 -7.31 -9.96 7.14
CA ALA A 148 -8.01 -11.13 7.70
C ALA A 148 -7.75 -12.41 6.90
N ILE A 149 -7.83 -12.37 5.56
CA ILE A 149 -7.49 -13.52 4.71
C ILE A 149 -6.02 -13.90 4.88
N LEU A 150 -5.12 -12.91 4.95
CA LEU A 150 -3.69 -13.17 5.14
C LEU A 150 -3.39 -13.86 6.47
N GLN A 151 -4.14 -13.52 7.52
CA GLN A 151 -4.09 -14.18 8.82
C GLN A 151 -4.48 -15.66 8.72
N ASP A 152 -5.50 -16.00 7.95
CA ASP A 152 -5.97 -17.39 7.78
C ASP A 152 -5.02 -18.24 6.92
N ILE A 153 -4.53 -17.70 5.80
CA ILE A 153 -3.70 -18.47 4.85
C ILE A 153 -2.21 -18.50 5.23
N SER A 154 -1.77 -17.56 6.06
CA SER A 154 -0.37 -17.36 6.41
C SER A 154 -0.25 -16.75 7.81
N PRO A 155 -0.65 -17.48 8.85
CA PRO A 155 -0.64 -16.98 10.22
C PRO A 155 0.78 -16.61 10.62
N VAL A 156 0.93 -15.41 11.19
CA VAL A 156 2.20 -14.99 11.76
C VAL A 156 2.30 -15.53 13.18
N ASN A 157 3.39 -16.26 13.44
CA ASN A 157 3.63 -16.93 14.71
C ASN A 157 4.60 -16.16 15.62
N THR A 158 5.20 -15.06 15.13
CA THR A 158 6.20 -14.28 15.86
C THR A 158 6.02 -12.80 15.58
N PHE A 159 5.91 -12.01 16.64
CA PHE A 159 5.90 -10.55 16.58
C PHE A 159 7.31 -10.04 16.84
N ASN A 160 7.97 -9.53 15.81
CA ASN A 160 9.33 -9.02 15.94
C ASN A 160 9.31 -7.50 15.94
N PRO A 161 10.02 -6.83 16.87
CA PRO A 161 10.27 -5.41 16.75
C PRO A 161 11.03 -5.15 15.43
N PRO A 162 10.72 -4.05 14.72
CA PRO A 162 11.50 -3.63 13.58
C PRO A 162 12.95 -3.35 13.99
N LYS A 163 13.90 -3.50 13.06
CA LYS A 163 15.35 -3.38 13.33
C LYS A 163 15.85 -1.95 13.15
N GLU A 164 15.07 -1.12 12.48
CA GLU A 164 15.40 0.24 12.10
C GLU A 164 15.43 1.16 13.32
N ASP A 165 16.35 2.13 13.30
CA ASP A 165 16.56 3.15 14.34
C ASP A 165 15.94 4.51 13.98
N HIS A 166 15.10 4.55 12.94
CA HIS A 166 14.40 5.73 12.46
C HIS A 166 12.92 5.42 12.18
N CYS A 167 12.11 6.47 12.05
CA CYS A 167 10.68 6.32 11.79
C CYS A 167 10.46 5.78 10.36
N THR A 168 9.90 4.57 10.29
CA THR A 168 9.46 3.89 9.06
C THR A 168 7.99 3.51 9.18
N LEU A 169 7.37 3.08 8.08
CA LEU A 169 5.97 2.67 8.10
C LEU A 169 5.78 1.38 8.93
N VAL A 170 6.74 0.45 8.83
CA VAL A 170 6.79 -0.75 9.68
C VAL A 170 6.94 -0.38 11.16
N TRP A 171 7.74 0.65 11.48
CA TRP A 171 7.87 1.15 12.85
C TRP A 171 6.56 1.78 13.38
N ALA A 172 5.90 2.62 12.58
CA ALA A 172 4.63 3.23 12.96
C ALA A 172 3.56 2.16 13.24
N LEU A 173 3.48 1.12 12.39
CA LEU A 173 2.59 -0.03 12.58
C LEU A 173 2.94 -0.80 13.85
N TYR A 174 4.23 -1.00 14.14
CA TYR A 174 4.67 -1.66 15.37
C TYR A 174 4.24 -0.88 16.63
N LEU A 175 4.27 0.45 16.61
CA LEU A 175 3.76 1.26 17.72
C LEU A 175 2.24 1.13 17.90
N GLN A 176 1.49 1.02 16.81
CA GLN A 176 0.04 0.78 16.84
C GLN A 176 -0.31 -0.62 17.36
N GLU A 177 0.57 -1.61 17.14
CA GLU A 177 0.45 -2.98 17.62
C GLU A 177 0.70 -3.12 19.14
N GLN A 178 1.55 -2.24 19.72
CA GLN A 178 2.01 -2.32 21.11
C GLN A 178 0.89 -2.50 22.16
N PRO A 179 -0.24 -1.76 22.12
CA PRO A 179 -1.29 -1.91 23.12
C PRO A 179 -1.86 -3.33 23.16
N SER A 180 -2.00 -3.99 22.01
CA SER A 180 -2.49 -5.36 21.92
C SER A 180 -1.44 -6.36 22.41
N LEU A 181 -0.16 -6.19 22.04
CA LEU A 181 0.90 -7.03 22.56
C LEU A 181 1.06 -6.90 24.08
N ALA A 182 0.92 -5.70 24.63
CA ALA A 182 0.94 -5.48 26.07
C ALA A 182 -0.23 -6.21 26.76
N ALA A 183 -1.43 -6.18 26.18
CA ALA A 183 -2.59 -6.90 26.70
C ALA A 183 -2.40 -8.42 26.67
N LEU A 184 -1.81 -8.97 25.60
CA LEU A 184 -1.54 -10.41 25.47
C LEU A 184 -0.50 -10.94 26.44
N ASN A 185 0.39 -10.08 26.94
CA ASN A 185 1.38 -10.41 27.97
C ASN A 185 0.89 -10.11 29.40
N ALA A 186 -0.39 -9.74 29.56
CA ALA A 186 -0.93 -9.34 30.85
C ALA A 186 -1.29 -10.57 31.74
N PRO A 187 -1.03 -10.54 33.06
CA PRO A 187 -1.29 -11.67 33.96
C PRO A 187 -2.75 -12.15 34.00
N GLU A 188 -3.70 -11.29 33.63
CA GLU A 188 -5.13 -11.62 33.59
C GLU A 188 -5.45 -12.72 32.59
N LEU A 189 -4.68 -12.84 31.49
CA LEU A 189 -4.85 -13.92 30.52
C LEU A 189 -4.51 -15.28 31.15
N ASP A 190 -3.39 -15.37 31.87
CA ASP A 190 -2.99 -16.59 32.57
C ASP A 190 -4.01 -16.97 33.65
N ALA A 191 -4.52 -15.98 34.39
CA ALA A 191 -5.55 -16.19 35.40
C ALA A 191 -6.87 -16.70 34.78
N ALA A 192 -7.31 -16.12 33.66
CA ALA A 192 -8.52 -16.55 32.96
C ALA A 192 -8.37 -17.97 32.37
N ALA A 193 -7.23 -18.28 31.77
CA ALA A 193 -6.93 -19.62 31.26
C ALA A 193 -6.87 -20.67 32.38
N ALA A 194 -6.26 -20.32 33.52
CA ALA A 194 -6.22 -21.17 34.70
C ALA A 194 -7.64 -21.43 35.26
N ALA A 195 -8.48 -20.40 35.34
CA ALA A 195 -9.87 -20.52 35.78
C ALA A 195 -10.68 -21.43 34.84
N ALA A 196 -10.56 -21.26 33.52
CA ALA A 196 -11.23 -22.13 32.55
C ALA A 196 -10.78 -23.60 32.69
N LYS A 197 -9.48 -23.84 32.86
CA LYS A 197 -8.92 -25.18 33.09
C LYS A 197 -9.40 -25.81 34.40
N GLN A 198 -9.49 -25.03 35.47
CA GLN A 198 -10.02 -25.49 36.75
C GLN A 198 -11.49 -25.92 36.63
N LEU A 199 -12.30 -25.17 35.90
CA LEU A 199 -13.70 -25.53 35.64
C LEU A 199 -13.82 -26.82 34.81
N GLN A 200 -13.02 -26.95 33.74
CA GLN A 200 -12.95 -28.20 32.95
C GLN A 200 -12.61 -29.41 33.82
N GLN A 201 -11.63 -29.27 34.71
CA GLN A 201 -11.21 -30.32 35.63
C GLN A 201 -12.30 -30.67 36.65
N LYS A 202 -12.93 -29.66 37.27
CA LYS A 202 -13.98 -29.83 38.28
C LYS A 202 -15.21 -30.55 37.74
N TYR A 203 -15.57 -30.27 36.49
CA TYR A 203 -16.76 -30.82 35.84
C TYR A 203 -16.47 -32.03 34.94
N HIS A 204 -15.20 -32.43 34.80
CA HIS A 204 -14.76 -33.54 33.94
C HIS A 204 -15.24 -33.42 32.48
N VAL A 205 -15.23 -32.21 31.94
CA VAL A 205 -15.66 -31.92 30.56
C VAL A 205 -14.56 -31.24 29.77
N ALA A 206 -14.50 -31.52 28.46
CA ALA A 206 -13.61 -30.81 27.55
C ALA A 206 -14.09 -29.37 27.26
N HIS A 207 -15.40 -29.18 27.18
CA HIS A 207 -16.05 -27.88 26.98
C HIS A 207 -17.03 -27.63 28.12
N VAL A 208 -16.89 -26.48 28.76
CA VAL A 208 -17.73 -26.09 29.89
C VAL A 208 -19.03 -25.50 29.36
N ASP A 209 -20.15 -26.17 29.64
CA ASP A 209 -21.49 -25.60 29.43
C ASP A 209 -21.84 -24.71 30.63
N ARG A 210 -21.97 -23.40 30.37
CA ARG A 210 -22.34 -22.39 31.36
C ARG A 210 -23.58 -22.78 32.18
N ASN A 211 -24.58 -23.41 31.56
CA ASN A 211 -25.86 -23.72 32.22
C ASN A 211 -25.76 -24.93 33.16
N ALA A 212 -24.73 -25.77 33.01
CA ALA A 212 -24.46 -26.91 33.87
C ALA A 212 -23.62 -26.53 35.12
N LEU A 213 -23.15 -25.28 35.20
CA LEU A 213 -22.33 -24.78 36.29
C LEU A 213 -23.17 -24.36 37.51
N SER A 214 -22.55 -24.44 38.70
CA SER A 214 -23.10 -23.83 39.91
C SER A 214 -23.09 -22.30 39.79
N PRO A 215 -23.95 -21.56 40.53
CA PRO A 215 -23.99 -20.10 40.42
C PRO A 215 -22.64 -19.39 40.66
N ASP A 216 -21.81 -19.91 41.57
CA ASP A 216 -20.47 -19.35 41.81
C ASP A 216 -19.50 -19.65 40.66
N ASP A 217 -19.56 -20.87 40.11
CA ASP A 217 -18.73 -21.26 38.96
C ASP A 217 -19.17 -20.53 37.68
N GLN A 218 -20.46 -20.21 37.52
CA GLN A 218 -20.97 -19.38 36.42
C GLN A 218 -20.32 -18.00 36.44
N ARG A 219 -20.16 -17.39 37.61
CA ARG A 219 -19.48 -16.09 37.73
C ARG A 219 -18.01 -16.17 37.33
N ILE A 220 -17.31 -17.22 37.77
CA ILE A 220 -15.90 -17.45 37.41
C ILE A 220 -15.78 -17.66 35.90
N PHE A 221 -16.68 -18.48 35.32
CA PHE A 221 -16.75 -18.72 33.88
C PHE A 221 -17.00 -17.43 33.10
N ASP A 222 -17.99 -16.62 33.49
CA ASP A 222 -18.34 -15.37 32.80
C ASP A 222 -17.18 -14.35 32.84
N GLN A 223 -16.46 -14.27 33.96
CA GLN A 223 -15.26 -13.43 34.10
C GLN A 223 -14.10 -13.92 33.22
N ALA A 224 -13.83 -15.22 33.25
CA ALA A 224 -12.81 -15.83 32.40
C ALA A 224 -13.15 -15.65 30.92
N GLN A 225 -14.39 -15.92 30.52
CA GLN A 225 -14.87 -15.78 29.15
C GLN A 225 -14.77 -14.34 28.66
N THR A 226 -15.16 -13.36 29.47
CA THR A 226 -15.02 -11.93 29.13
C THR A 226 -13.56 -11.57 28.85
N THR A 227 -12.64 -12.07 29.68
CA THR A 227 -11.19 -11.85 29.50
C THR A 227 -10.68 -12.53 28.24
N LEU A 228 -11.05 -13.79 28.00
CA LEU A 228 -10.62 -14.56 26.83
C LEU A 228 -11.14 -13.94 25.53
N VAL A 229 -12.39 -13.48 25.47
CA VAL A 229 -12.93 -12.79 24.28
C VAL A 229 -12.17 -11.49 24.01
N ARG A 230 -11.86 -10.70 25.04
CA ARG A 230 -11.02 -9.51 24.89
C ARG A 230 -9.64 -9.86 24.32
N MET A 231 -9.01 -10.90 24.86
CA MET A 231 -7.68 -11.35 24.44
C MET A 231 -7.68 -11.93 23.02
N GLN A 232 -8.76 -12.59 22.59
CA GLN A 232 -8.92 -13.01 21.20
C GLN A 232 -8.95 -11.81 20.25
N ARG A 233 -9.63 -10.72 20.64
CA ARG A 233 -9.65 -9.48 19.87
C ARG A 233 -8.28 -8.80 19.84
N ASP A 234 -7.56 -8.76 20.97
CA ASP A 234 -6.19 -8.25 21.04
C ASP A 234 -5.24 -9.07 20.15
N ALA A 235 -5.35 -10.40 20.16
CA ALA A 235 -4.58 -11.30 19.30
C ALA A 235 -4.88 -11.09 17.82
N ALA A 236 -6.16 -10.97 17.44
CA ALA A 236 -6.55 -10.72 16.06
C ALA A 236 -6.02 -9.38 15.56
N HIS A 237 -6.13 -8.31 16.36
CA HIS A 237 -5.59 -7.00 16.00
C HIS A 237 -4.06 -7.05 15.81
N ALA A 238 -3.32 -7.63 16.77
CA ALA A 238 -1.87 -7.76 16.64
C ALA A 238 -1.47 -8.55 15.38
N GLN A 239 -2.13 -9.69 15.13
CA GLN A 239 -1.88 -10.49 13.94
C GLN A 239 -2.16 -9.73 12.65
N GLN A 240 -3.26 -8.98 12.58
CA GLN A 240 -3.61 -8.19 11.39
C GLN A 240 -2.61 -7.05 11.15
N ILE A 241 -2.18 -6.33 12.18
CA ILE A 241 -1.13 -5.31 12.04
C ILE A 241 0.18 -5.94 11.56
N GLU A 242 0.54 -7.13 12.07
CA GLU A 242 1.69 -7.89 11.57
C GLU A 242 1.55 -8.30 10.10
N GLN A 243 0.35 -8.70 9.65
CA GLN A 243 0.12 -8.92 8.22
C GLN A 243 0.35 -7.65 7.40
N ILE A 244 -0.15 -6.50 7.87
CA ILE A 244 0.04 -5.21 7.19
C ILE A 244 1.52 -4.85 7.11
N LYS A 245 2.32 -5.07 8.18
CA LYS A 245 3.78 -4.86 8.14
C LYS A 245 4.44 -5.68 7.01
N THR A 246 4.08 -6.96 6.86
CA THR A 246 4.62 -7.79 5.77
C THR A 246 4.15 -7.34 4.38
N MET A 247 2.96 -6.74 4.28
CA MET A 247 2.48 -6.13 3.03
C MET A 247 3.25 -4.85 2.68
N VAL A 248 3.62 -4.03 3.67
CA VAL A 248 4.50 -2.87 3.48
C VAL A 248 5.84 -3.30 2.90
N GLU A 249 6.49 -4.29 3.51
CA GLU A 249 7.78 -4.81 3.04
C GLU A 249 7.69 -5.35 1.60
N ALA A 250 6.61 -6.06 1.27
CA ALA A 250 6.38 -6.55 -0.09
C ALA A 250 6.15 -5.40 -1.09
N SER A 251 5.44 -4.34 -0.69
CA SER A 251 5.23 -3.15 -1.52
C SER A 251 6.55 -2.42 -1.79
N ASP A 252 7.35 -2.19 -0.74
CA ASP A 252 8.66 -1.55 -0.84
C ASP A 252 9.59 -2.39 -1.75
N LEU A 253 9.58 -3.72 -1.62
CA LEU A 253 10.32 -4.62 -2.50
C LEU A 253 9.88 -4.53 -3.97
N ILE A 254 8.56 -4.50 -4.24
CA ILE A 254 8.04 -4.36 -5.60
C ILE A 254 8.49 -3.02 -6.19
N TYR A 255 8.40 -1.94 -5.42
CA TYR A 255 8.82 -0.61 -5.87
C TYR A 255 10.32 -0.57 -6.20
N ASP A 256 11.17 -1.01 -5.26
CA ASP A 256 12.63 -0.99 -5.42
C ASP A 256 13.08 -1.85 -6.60
N THR A 257 12.49 -3.04 -6.77
CA THR A 257 12.82 -3.92 -7.90
C THR A 257 12.30 -3.37 -9.23
N SER A 258 11.12 -2.75 -9.26
CA SER A 258 10.59 -2.09 -10.46
C SER A 258 11.45 -0.90 -10.88
N MET A 259 11.92 -0.10 -9.92
CA MET A 259 12.84 1.02 -10.17
C MET A 259 14.19 0.54 -10.68
N LYS A 260 14.71 -0.55 -10.12
CA LYS A 260 15.94 -1.17 -10.62
C LYS A 260 15.78 -1.73 -12.03
N ASP A 261 14.67 -2.40 -12.32
CA ASP A 261 14.39 -2.92 -13.66
C ASP A 261 14.24 -1.76 -14.66
N PHE A 262 13.57 -0.67 -14.26
CA PHE A 262 13.49 0.57 -15.03
C PHE A 262 14.89 1.11 -15.41
N ASP A 263 15.81 1.19 -14.44
CA ASP A 263 17.17 1.69 -14.67
C ASP A 263 17.99 0.75 -15.57
N GLN A 264 17.82 -0.56 -15.42
CA GLN A 264 18.59 -1.57 -16.15
C GLN A 264 18.13 -1.76 -17.61
N SER A 265 16.84 -1.61 -17.86
CA SER A 265 16.23 -1.84 -19.18
C SER A 265 15.94 -0.57 -19.97
N ALA A 266 16.38 0.59 -19.46
CA ALA A 266 16.06 1.90 -20.02
C ALA A 266 14.54 2.15 -20.15
N GLY A 267 13.78 1.63 -19.19
CA GLY A 267 12.33 1.79 -19.11
C GLY A 267 11.51 0.86 -20.01
N ASP A 268 12.03 -0.32 -20.33
CA ASP A 268 11.28 -1.37 -21.03
C ASP A 268 10.22 -2.00 -20.09
N PRO A 269 8.91 -1.81 -20.33
CA PRO A 269 7.86 -2.35 -19.47
C PRO A 269 7.83 -3.88 -19.40
N ASP A 270 8.34 -4.57 -20.42
CA ASP A 270 8.32 -6.04 -20.47
C ASP A 270 9.32 -6.67 -19.48
N SER A 271 10.29 -5.88 -18.99
CA SER A 271 11.30 -6.29 -18.00
C SER A 271 10.89 -6.07 -16.54
N SER A 272 9.70 -5.52 -16.29
CA SER A 272 9.26 -4.91 -15.02
C SER A 272 9.21 -5.80 -13.76
N ILE A 273 9.55 -7.08 -13.88
CA ILE A 273 9.51 -8.05 -12.78
C ILE A 273 10.72 -9.01 -12.85
N ASP A 274 11.72 -8.71 -13.67
CA ASP A 274 12.84 -9.61 -13.92
C ASP A 274 13.76 -9.70 -12.70
N THR A 275 14.04 -8.56 -12.03
CA THR A 275 14.79 -8.61 -10.76
C THR A 275 14.04 -9.46 -9.73
N LEU A 276 12.72 -9.28 -9.61
CA LEU A 276 11.93 -10.00 -8.61
C LEU A 276 11.89 -11.51 -8.90
N LYS A 277 11.66 -11.91 -10.15
CA LYS A 277 11.74 -13.31 -10.60
C LYS A 277 13.13 -13.92 -10.35
N GLN A 278 14.19 -13.15 -10.58
CA GLN A 278 15.55 -13.60 -10.34
C GLN A 278 15.81 -13.80 -8.84
N MET A 279 15.32 -12.90 -7.99
CA MET A 279 15.42 -13.05 -6.53
C MET A 279 14.67 -14.29 -6.02
N GLU A 280 13.48 -14.57 -6.57
CA GLU A 280 12.73 -15.80 -6.28
C GLU A 280 13.53 -17.05 -6.71
N LYS A 281 14.02 -17.07 -7.96
CA LYS A 281 14.82 -18.18 -8.50
C LYS A 281 16.10 -18.43 -7.71
N ASP A 282 16.74 -17.38 -7.21
CA ASP A 282 17.96 -17.44 -6.38
C ASP A 282 17.67 -17.89 -4.94
N GLY A 283 16.40 -18.06 -4.55
CA GLY A 283 16.03 -18.39 -3.16
C GLY A 283 16.27 -17.25 -2.17
N LYS A 284 16.32 -16.00 -2.65
CA LYS A 284 16.52 -14.79 -1.81
C LYS A 284 15.22 -14.30 -1.17
N LEU A 285 14.07 -14.80 -1.63
CA LEU A 285 12.76 -14.48 -1.08
C LEU A 285 12.22 -15.68 -0.29
N SER A 286 11.68 -15.42 0.91
CA SER A 286 10.94 -16.43 1.66
C SER A 286 9.63 -16.75 0.95
N ALA A 287 9.08 -17.96 1.16
CA ALA A 287 7.78 -18.34 0.62
C ALA A 287 6.66 -17.37 1.02
N GLN A 288 6.74 -16.83 2.24
CA GLN A 288 5.82 -15.80 2.73
C GLN A 288 5.94 -14.51 1.92
N MET A 289 7.16 -14.03 1.66
CA MET A 289 7.37 -12.81 0.87
C MET A 289 6.88 -12.99 -0.57
N VAL A 290 7.15 -14.13 -1.21
CA VAL A 290 6.63 -14.45 -2.55
C VAL A 290 5.10 -14.41 -2.59
N MET A 291 4.44 -14.96 -1.56
CA MET A 291 2.99 -14.90 -1.43
C MET A 291 2.49 -13.45 -1.32
N ARG A 292 3.12 -12.61 -0.49
CA ARG A 292 2.73 -11.20 -0.30
C ARG A 292 2.90 -10.38 -1.58
N VAL A 293 3.99 -10.59 -2.30
CA VAL A 293 4.20 -9.99 -3.62
C VAL A 293 3.09 -10.41 -4.59
N ASN A 294 2.77 -11.70 -4.65
CA ASN A 294 1.69 -12.18 -5.53
C ASN A 294 0.32 -11.59 -5.16
N VAL A 295 0.04 -11.36 -3.87
CA VAL A 295 -1.18 -10.67 -3.42
C VAL A 295 -1.21 -9.24 -3.96
N TRP A 296 -0.11 -8.49 -3.85
CA TRP A 296 -0.03 -7.15 -4.45
C TRP A 296 -0.24 -7.17 -5.97
N LEU A 297 0.43 -8.07 -6.69
CA LEU A 297 0.25 -8.19 -8.14
C LEU A 297 -1.20 -8.48 -8.53
N LYS A 298 -1.93 -9.27 -7.72
CA LYS A 298 -3.36 -9.53 -7.93
C LYS A 298 -4.25 -8.35 -7.57
N LEU A 299 -3.90 -7.58 -6.53
CA LEU A 299 -4.60 -6.34 -6.20
C LEU A 299 -4.43 -5.31 -7.31
N ASP A 300 -3.23 -5.15 -7.87
CA ASP A 300 -2.95 -4.27 -9.01
C ASP A 300 -3.70 -4.68 -10.28
N GLU A 301 -3.81 -5.98 -10.56
CA GLU A 301 -4.57 -6.50 -11.70
C GLU A 301 -6.07 -6.19 -11.56
N LYS A 302 -6.63 -6.43 -10.38
CA LYS A 302 -8.07 -6.29 -10.12
C LYS A 302 -8.49 -4.84 -9.91
N TYR A 303 -7.61 -4.05 -9.31
CA TYR A 303 -7.79 -2.64 -9.01
C TYR A 303 -6.58 -1.89 -9.56
N PRO A 304 -6.55 -1.58 -10.87
CA PRO A 304 -5.43 -0.85 -11.45
C PRO A 304 -5.33 0.57 -10.89
N SER A 305 -4.13 1.13 -10.86
CA SER A 305 -3.93 2.57 -10.63
C SER A 305 -4.48 3.39 -11.79
N THR A 306 -4.64 4.71 -11.60
CA THR A 306 -5.14 5.63 -12.63
C THR A 306 -4.28 5.59 -13.90
N GLU A 307 -2.96 5.55 -13.73
CA GLU A 307 -1.97 5.48 -14.80
C GLU A 307 -2.02 4.12 -15.51
N ALA A 308 -2.21 3.02 -14.77
CA ALA A 308 -2.37 1.69 -15.33
C ALA A 308 -3.64 1.60 -16.20
N ALA A 309 -4.77 2.10 -15.68
CA ALA A 309 -6.02 2.15 -16.41
C ALA A 309 -5.92 3.03 -17.67
N GLY A 310 -5.20 4.15 -17.58
CA GLY A 310 -4.91 5.04 -18.72
C GLY A 310 -4.05 4.37 -19.80
N LEU A 311 -3.01 3.63 -19.41
CA LEU A 311 -2.15 2.87 -20.31
C LEU A 311 -2.91 1.75 -21.02
N ASP A 312 -3.75 1.01 -20.31
CA ASP A 312 -4.59 -0.04 -20.92
C ASP A 312 -5.63 0.53 -21.88
N ALA A 313 -6.24 1.68 -21.54
CA ALA A 313 -7.13 2.39 -22.46
C ALA A 313 -6.40 2.85 -23.73
N LEU A 314 -5.16 3.36 -23.60
CA LEU A 314 -4.30 3.74 -24.72
C LEU A 314 -3.90 2.55 -25.58
N LYS A 315 -3.49 1.42 -24.97
CA LYS A 315 -3.19 0.18 -25.69
C LYS A 315 -4.40 -0.31 -26.48
N LYS A 316 -5.58 -0.35 -25.87
CA LYS A 316 -6.83 -0.74 -26.55
C LYS A 316 -7.19 0.21 -27.70
N ALA A 317 -7.02 1.52 -27.52
CA ALA A 317 -7.30 2.52 -28.56
C ALA A 317 -6.33 2.41 -29.76
N THR A 318 -5.08 2.04 -29.51
CA THR A 318 -4.06 1.89 -30.55
C THR A 318 -4.09 0.51 -31.24
N SER A 319 -4.50 -0.55 -30.55
CA SER A 319 -4.71 -1.88 -31.12
C SER A 319 -6.02 -2.02 -31.91
N ALA A 320 -7.00 -1.13 -31.67
CA ALA A 320 -8.28 -1.11 -32.36
C ALA A 320 -8.29 -0.27 -33.66
N ALA A 321 -7.17 0.34 -34.04
CA ALA A 321 -7.03 0.95 -35.36
C ALA A 321 -7.00 -0.17 -36.42
N PRO A 322 -8.01 -0.30 -37.29
CA PRO A 322 -8.05 -1.40 -38.25
C PRO A 322 -6.89 -1.26 -39.22
N SER A 323 -6.05 -2.30 -39.30
CA SER A 323 -5.21 -2.55 -40.46
C SER A 323 -6.14 -2.69 -41.68
N LYS A 324 -6.26 -1.63 -42.47
CA LYS A 324 -6.87 -1.64 -43.80
C LYS A 324 -5.91 -1.00 -44.78
#